data_AF-A0A7S4NS13-F1
#
_entry.id   AF-A0A7S4NS13-F1
#
_cell.length_a   1.000
_cell.length_b   1.000
_cell.length_c   1.000
_cell.angle_alpha   90.00
_cell.angle_beta   90.00
_cell.angle_gamma   90.00
#
_symmetry.space_group_name_H-M   'P 1'
#
loop_
_entity.id
_entity.type
_entity.pdbx_description
1 polymer ?
#
loop_
_entity_poly.entity_id
_entity_poly.type
_entity_poly.pdbx_seq_one_letter_code
_entity_poly.pdbx_strand_id
1 'polypeptide(L)'
;RVTLLDKICPSAHDNHRETRDLLNFTIAYRRAYEKADKGELYIEIPANDPAGNPLVPKEPGENETGANDASMGIWKVEIKFMLRNPRGGLIFSGGLPGDVPSHCYTDGQIDSARMWFPCWDRLDVSYPLEVRVSVPEGNIVLCSLPEVETRVKKGKLRSTFISQEGFNLPVRSLALAAGPFIRLPDPGMSQRIVHYCLPHVNAEQRLAFSTQYVSRSVELLEQMLDSRLPKEPYKQVFVSSPPQDIDSQPSL
;
A
#
# COMPACT_ATOMS: atom_id res chain seq x y z
N ARG A 1 -18.44 12.19 20.38
CA ARG A 1 -18.83 10.83 20.83
C ARG A 1 -17.58 10.18 21.40
N VAL A 2 -17.48 10.05 22.72
CA VAL A 2 -16.35 9.43 23.42
C VAL A 2 -16.40 7.93 23.11
N THR A 3 -15.48 7.44 22.28
CA THR A 3 -15.41 6.04 21.87
C THR A 3 -14.86 5.17 22.99
N LEU A 4 -15.37 3.94 23.10
CA LEU A 4 -15.06 2.91 24.11
C LEU A 4 -13.56 2.69 24.43
N LEU A 5 -12.66 3.11 23.53
CA LEU A 5 -11.21 2.98 23.63
C LEU A 5 -10.57 3.82 24.75
N ASP A 6 -11.18 4.95 25.15
CA ASP A 6 -10.67 5.76 26.26
C ASP A 6 -10.80 5.04 27.62
N LYS A 7 -11.53 3.92 27.66
CA LYS A 7 -11.70 3.08 28.85
C LYS A 7 -10.73 1.90 28.92
N ILE A 8 -9.91 1.66 27.90
CA ILE A 8 -9.17 0.39 27.78
C ILE A 8 -7.87 0.33 28.60
N CYS A 9 -7.30 1.42 29.10
CA CYS A 9 -6.15 1.28 30.01
C CYS A 9 -5.89 2.52 30.89
N PRO A 10 -6.40 2.54 32.15
CA PRO A 10 -5.83 3.38 33.20
C PRO A 10 -4.40 2.97 33.60
N SER A 11 -3.96 1.76 33.19
CA SER A 11 -2.65 1.17 33.50
C SER A 11 -1.54 1.54 32.49
N ALA A 12 -1.79 2.44 31.54
CA ALA A 12 -0.77 2.89 30.58
C ALA A 12 0.38 3.72 31.21
N HIS A 13 0.36 3.90 32.53
CA HIS A 13 1.48 4.45 33.30
C HIS A 13 2.56 3.40 33.62
N ASP A 14 2.33 2.11 33.33
CA ASP A 14 3.35 1.07 33.54
C ASP A 14 4.31 0.96 32.36
N ASN A 15 5.61 0.84 32.70
CA ASN A 15 6.80 0.78 31.85
C ASN A 15 6.86 -0.41 30.87
N HIS A 16 5.73 -1.04 30.53
CA HIS A 16 5.67 -2.17 29.61
C HIS A 16 5.74 -1.69 28.14
N ARG A 17 6.79 -2.14 27.45
CA ARG A 17 7.12 -1.81 26.06
C ARG A 17 5.95 -2.06 25.09
N GLU A 18 5.16 -3.11 25.32
CA GLU A 18 4.02 -3.50 24.50
C GLU A 18 2.88 -2.46 24.53
N THR A 19 2.59 -1.90 25.72
CA THR A 19 1.56 -0.86 25.90
C THR A 19 1.98 0.45 25.23
N ARG A 20 3.29 0.75 25.24
CA ARG A 20 3.88 1.91 24.56
C ARG A 20 3.78 1.78 23.04
N ASP A 21 4.05 0.60 22.49
CA ASP A 21 4.00 0.36 21.05
C ASP A 21 2.55 0.42 20.51
N LEU A 22 1.57 -0.08 21.27
CA LEU A 22 0.15 0.06 20.93
C LEU A 22 -0.33 1.51 20.98
N LEU A 23 0.12 2.29 21.96
CA LEU A 23 -0.18 3.71 22.06
C LEU A 23 0.46 4.50 20.91
N ASN A 24 1.73 4.23 20.59
CA ASN A 24 2.43 4.83 19.46
C ASN A 24 1.73 4.52 18.14
N PHE A 25 1.31 3.27 17.93
CA PHE A 25 0.50 2.87 16.77
C PHE A 25 -0.80 3.66 16.72
N THR A 26 -1.52 3.77 17.84
CA THR A 26 -2.81 4.49 17.91
C THR A 26 -2.66 5.98 17.62
N ILE A 27 -1.59 6.62 18.12
CA ILE A 27 -1.29 8.04 17.87
C ILE A 27 -0.92 8.24 16.40
N ALA A 28 -0.02 7.42 15.87
CA ALA A 28 0.36 7.48 14.45
C ALA A 28 -0.86 7.25 13.55
N TYR A 29 -1.72 6.31 13.90
CA TYR A 29 -2.99 6.01 13.24
C TYR A 29 -3.93 7.22 13.19
N ARG A 30 -4.22 7.86 14.35
CA ARG A 30 -5.11 9.04 14.40
C ARG A 30 -4.57 10.18 13.55
N ARG A 31 -3.26 10.43 13.62
CA ARG A 31 -2.59 11.46 12.81
C ARG A 31 -2.66 11.18 11.32
N ALA A 32 -2.52 9.91 10.90
CA ALA A 32 -2.67 9.51 9.50
C ALA A 32 -4.10 9.76 9.01
N TYR A 33 -5.09 9.36 9.81
CA TYR A 33 -6.50 9.56 9.51
C TYR A 33 -6.88 11.05 9.39
N GLU A 34 -6.48 11.88 10.35
CA GLU A 34 -6.71 13.33 10.31
C GLU A 34 -6.06 14.02 9.10
N LYS A 35 -4.89 13.53 8.66
CA LYS A 35 -4.22 14.03 7.46
C LYS A 35 -4.96 13.60 6.19
N ALA A 36 -5.57 12.42 6.18
CA ALA A 36 -6.34 11.88 5.06
C ALA A 36 -7.66 12.63 4.85
N ASP A 37 -8.37 12.98 5.92
CA ASP A 37 -9.65 13.71 5.84
C ASP A 37 -9.54 15.10 5.20
N LYS A 38 -8.36 15.73 5.25
CA LYS A 38 -8.13 17.06 4.63
C LYS A 38 -7.91 17.02 3.11
N GLY A 39 -7.93 15.83 2.49
CA GLY A 39 -7.51 15.60 1.11
C GLY A 39 -8.53 14.94 0.19
N GLU A 40 -9.81 14.89 0.56
CA GLU A 40 -10.81 14.22 -0.28
C GLU A 40 -11.04 14.95 -1.62
N LEU A 41 -10.97 14.18 -2.71
CA LEU A 41 -11.28 14.64 -4.06
C LEU A 41 -12.74 14.32 -4.37
N TYR A 42 -13.55 15.35 -4.55
CA TYR A 42 -14.92 15.21 -5.01
C TYR A 42 -14.98 15.37 -6.53
N ILE A 43 -15.63 14.42 -7.20
CA ILE A 43 -15.88 14.45 -8.64
C ILE A 43 -17.40 14.43 -8.84
N GLU A 44 -17.95 15.52 -9.35
CA GLU A 44 -19.36 15.59 -9.73
C GLU A 44 -19.55 14.93 -11.10
N ILE A 45 -20.38 13.89 -11.14
CA ILE A 45 -20.79 13.26 -12.39
C ILE A 45 -22.01 14.03 -12.90
N PRO A 46 -21.97 14.59 -14.12
CA PRO A 46 -23.10 15.35 -14.64
C PRO A 46 -24.34 14.46 -14.74
N ALA A 47 -25.52 15.05 -14.52
CA ALA A 47 -26.79 14.33 -14.64
C ALA A 47 -27.14 14.00 -16.09
N ASN A 48 -26.58 14.73 -17.07
CA ASN A 48 -26.87 14.61 -18.49
C ASN A 48 -25.59 14.44 -19.31
N ASP A 49 -25.69 13.73 -20.44
CA ASP A 49 -24.63 13.63 -21.43
C ASP A 49 -24.41 14.99 -22.14
N PRO A 50 -23.35 15.16 -22.94
CA PRO A 50 -23.11 16.39 -23.68
C PRO A 50 -24.23 16.75 -24.69
N ALA A 51 -25.12 15.81 -25.01
CA ALA A 51 -26.29 16.01 -25.87
C ALA A 51 -27.57 16.34 -25.09
N GLY A 52 -27.51 16.41 -23.75
CA GLY A 52 -28.63 16.73 -22.87
C GLY A 52 -29.49 15.54 -22.42
N ASN A 53 -29.12 14.31 -22.74
CA ASN A 53 -29.84 13.11 -22.32
C ASN A 53 -29.47 12.73 -20.88
N PRO A 54 -30.44 12.35 -20.02
CA PRO A 54 -30.16 11.94 -18.65
C PRO A 54 -29.29 10.68 -18.59
N LEU A 55 -28.25 10.72 -17.78
CA LEU A 55 -27.24 9.67 -17.59
C LEU A 55 -27.62 8.64 -16.52
N VAL A 56 -28.60 8.99 -15.67
CA VAL A 56 -29.20 8.09 -14.70
C VAL A 56 -30.67 7.93 -15.10
N PRO A 57 -31.20 6.70 -15.22
CA PRO A 57 -32.63 6.50 -15.40
C PRO A 57 -33.38 7.19 -14.26
N LYS A 58 -34.37 8.02 -14.57
CA LYS A 58 -35.29 8.53 -13.54
C LYS A 58 -35.90 7.32 -12.82
N GLU A 59 -35.97 7.37 -11.49
CA GLU A 59 -36.66 6.33 -10.72
C GLU A 59 -38.02 6.06 -11.38
N PRO A 60 -38.39 4.78 -11.60
CA PRO A 60 -39.65 4.47 -12.23
C PRO A 60 -40.77 5.01 -11.33
N GLY A 61 -41.54 5.98 -11.84
CA GLY A 61 -42.86 6.24 -11.32
C GLY A 61 -43.67 4.95 -11.40
N GLU A 62 -44.54 4.70 -10.42
CA GLU A 62 -45.18 3.42 -10.10
C GLU A 62 -46.01 2.73 -11.22
N ASN A 63 -45.94 3.14 -12.48
CA ASN A 63 -46.79 2.64 -13.57
C ASN A 63 -46.05 2.34 -14.89
N GLU A 64 -44.90 1.68 -14.88
CA GLU A 64 -44.31 1.13 -16.11
C GLU A 64 -43.91 -0.36 -15.93
N THR A 65 -44.83 -1.24 -16.34
CA THR A 65 -44.58 -2.67 -16.57
C THR A 65 -43.78 -2.86 -17.86
N GLY A 66 -42.48 -2.59 -17.79
CA GLY A 66 -41.53 -2.90 -18.85
C GLY A 66 -40.16 -3.12 -18.23
N ALA A 67 -39.57 -4.29 -18.48
CA ALA A 67 -38.21 -4.61 -18.06
C ALA A 67 -37.21 -3.66 -18.75
N ASN A 68 -37.00 -2.49 -18.16
CA ASN A 68 -35.95 -1.58 -18.60
C ASN A 68 -34.64 -2.10 -18.03
N ASP A 69 -33.92 -2.82 -18.89
CA ASP A 69 -32.51 -3.16 -18.76
C ASP A 69 -31.75 -1.84 -18.56
N ALA A 70 -31.53 -1.46 -17.29
CA ALA A 70 -30.87 -0.22 -16.93
C ALA A 70 -29.45 -0.31 -17.48
N SER A 71 -29.21 0.35 -18.62
CA SER A 71 -27.89 0.44 -19.23
C SER A 71 -26.96 1.13 -18.24
N MET A 72 -26.23 0.33 -17.47
CA MET A 72 -25.26 0.80 -16.51
C MET A 72 -24.12 1.46 -17.30
N GLY A 73 -24.15 2.80 -17.37
CA GLY A 73 -23.15 3.56 -18.09
C GLY A 73 -21.76 3.31 -17.50
N ILE A 74 -20.81 2.87 -18.33
CA ILE A 74 -19.41 2.73 -17.92
C ILE A 74 -18.73 4.08 -18.12
N TRP A 75 -18.32 4.69 -17.01
CA TRP A 75 -17.59 5.94 -17.01
C TRP A 75 -16.09 5.68 -16.93
N LYS A 76 -15.32 6.32 -17.83
CA LYS A 76 -13.87 6.35 -17.75
C LYS A 76 -13.42 7.72 -17.28
N VAL A 77 -12.79 7.76 -16.11
CA VAL A 77 -12.23 8.99 -15.51
C VAL A 77 -10.71 8.92 -15.58
N GLU A 78 -10.08 9.97 -16.13
CA GLU A 78 -8.62 10.12 -16.11
C GLU A 78 -8.26 11.28 -15.19
N ILE A 79 -7.47 10.99 -14.15
CA ILE A 79 -7.02 11.99 -13.18
C ILE A 79 -5.51 12.15 -13.28
N LYS A 80 -5.07 13.36 -13.64
CA LYS A 80 -3.65 13.73 -13.64
C LYS A 80 -3.35 14.49 -12.37
N PHE A 81 -2.44 13.96 -11.56
CA PHE A 81 -2.09 14.54 -10.26
C PHE A 81 -0.58 14.51 -10.03
N MET A 82 -0.14 15.23 -9.00
CA MET A 82 1.24 15.26 -8.55
C MET A 82 1.26 15.28 -7.02
N LEU A 83 2.05 14.38 -6.42
CA LEU A 83 2.30 14.41 -4.98
C LEU A 83 3.36 15.45 -4.65
N ARG A 84 3.07 16.29 -3.66
CA ARG A 84 4.02 17.27 -3.11
C ARG A 84 4.19 17.03 -1.62
N ASN A 85 5.42 16.75 -1.20
CA ASN A 85 5.77 16.50 0.20
C ASN A 85 4.79 15.52 0.90
N PRO A 86 4.65 14.28 0.40
CA PRO A 86 3.68 13.33 0.92
C PRO A 86 3.96 13.06 2.40
N ARG A 87 2.90 13.16 3.23
CA ARG A 87 2.98 13.00 4.70
C ARG A 87 2.60 11.60 5.18
N GLY A 88 2.32 10.69 4.25
CA GLY A 88 1.83 9.33 4.46
C GLY A 88 1.47 8.68 3.12
N GLY A 89 1.18 7.38 3.13
CA GLY A 89 0.84 6.61 1.92
C GLY A 89 2.08 6.20 1.15
N LEU A 90 2.81 7.16 0.57
CA LEU A 90 4.10 6.94 -0.10
C LEU A 90 5.18 7.77 0.58
N ILE A 91 6.16 7.09 1.18
CA ILE A 91 7.29 7.69 1.88
C ILE A 91 8.49 7.73 0.95
N PHE A 92 9.18 8.87 0.90
CA PHE A 92 10.49 9.03 0.26
C PHE A 92 11.54 9.18 1.37
N SER A 93 12.61 8.39 1.30
CA SER A 93 13.63 8.30 2.34
C SER A 93 15.03 8.21 1.71
N GLY A 94 16.04 8.68 2.44
CA GLY A 94 17.44 8.69 1.99
C GLY A 94 17.77 9.80 1.00
N GLY A 95 19.04 9.81 0.56
CA GLY A 95 19.54 10.70 -0.50
C GLY A 95 20.30 11.95 -0.04
N LEU A 96 20.42 12.15 1.27
CA LEU A 96 21.33 13.15 1.82
C LEU A 96 22.77 12.61 1.84
N PRO A 97 23.80 13.47 1.74
CA PRO A 97 25.20 13.04 1.87
C PRO A 97 25.45 12.33 3.20
N GLY A 98 25.92 11.08 3.14
CA GLY A 98 26.17 10.24 4.33
C GLY A 98 24.95 9.47 4.85
N ASP A 99 23.80 9.61 4.19
CA ASP A 99 22.57 8.88 4.52
C ASP A 99 22.42 7.57 3.72
N VAL A 100 21.38 6.80 4.02
CA VAL A 100 20.97 5.65 3.22
C VAL A 100 20.63 6.06 1.78
N PRO A 101 20.76 5.13 0.80
CA PRO A 101 20.40 5.41 -0.58
C PRO A 101 18.94 5.86 -0.73
N SER A 102 18.69 6.78 -1.66
CA SER A 102 17.33 7.24 -1.97
C SER A 102 16.44 6.07 -2.39
N HIS A 103 15.29 5.96 -1.72
CA HIS A 103 14.28 4.96 -2.00
C HIS A 103 12.90 5.51 -1.60
N CYS A 104 11.85 4.86 -2.08
CA CYS A 104 10.48 5.12 -1.64
C CYS A 104 9.74 3.82 -1.38
N TYR A 105 8.73 3.90 -0.52
CA TYR A 105 7.90 2.76 -0.17
C TYR A 105 6.55 3.19 0.37
N THR A 106 5.56 2.31 0.30
CA THR A 106 4.26 2.52 0.91
C THR A 106 4.27 2.10 2.37
N ASP A 107 3.71 2.92 3.25
CA ASP A 107 3.71 2.67 4.71
C ASP A 107 2.61 1.72 5.20
N GLY A 108 1.72 1.26 4.30
CA GLY A 108 0.67 0.29 4.59
C GLY A 108 -0.33 0.73 5.66
N GLN A 109 -0.38 2.03 5.97
CA GLN A 109 -1.29 2.57 6.97
C GLN A 109 -2.75 2.45 6.49
N ILE A 110 -3.66 2.27 7.45
CA ILE A 110 -5.10 2.25 7.21
C ILE A 110 -5.49 3.63 6.62
N ASP A 111 -6.20 3.62 5.48
CA ASP A 111 -6.66 4.81 4.74
C ASP A 111 -5.52 5.63 4.10
N SER A 112 -4.34 5.03 3.90
CA SER A 112 -3.21 5.74 3.29
C SER A 112 -3.11 5.60 1.77
N ALA A 113 -3.93 4.75 1.13
CA ALA A 113 -3.89 4.62 -0.33
C ALA A 113 -4.37 5.90 -1.03
N ARG A 114 -5.34 6.60 -0.46
CA ARG A 114 -5.75 7.92 -0.95
C ARG A 114 -4.68 9.01 -0.81
N MET A 115 -3.67 8.80 0.03
CA MET A 115 -2.61 9.79 0.32
C MET A 115 -1.52 9.85 -0.75
N TRP A 116 -1.42 8.83 -1.60
CA TRP A 116 -0.43 8.76 -2.68
C TRP A 116 -1.05 8.66 -4.08
N PHE A 117 -2.34 8.30 -4.23
CA PHE A 117 -3.07 8.52 -5.47
C PHE A 117 -4.59 8.62 -5.25
N PRO A 118 -5.35 9.26 -6.17
CA PRO A 118 -6.80 9.31 -6.09
C PRO A 118 -7.40 7.92 -6.30
N CYS A 119 -8.06 7.39 -5.26
CA CYS A 119 -8.71 6.09 -5.32
C CYS A 119 -9.87 5.98 -4.35
N TRP A 120 -10.72 4.99 -4.57
CA TRP A 120 -11.74 4.58 -3.61
C TRP A 120 -11.10 3.74 -2.50
N ASP A 121 -10.51 4.41 -1.52
CA ASP A 121 -9.75 3.77 -0.45
C ASP A 121 -10.67 3.16 0.61
N ARG A 122 -11.28 2.01 0.29
CA ARG A 122 -12.06 1.21 1.23
C ARG A 122 -11.61 -0.24 1.21
N LEU A 123 -11.75 -0.91 2.35
CA LEU A 123 -11.39 -2.32 2.52
C LEU A 123 -12.42 -3.28 1.92
N ASP A 124 -13.69 -2.87 1.84
CA ASP A 124 -14.81 -3.69 1.35
C ASP A 124 -14.92 -3.71 -0.18
N VAL A 125 -14.07 -2.96 -0.88
CA VAL A 125 -14.10 -2.92 -2.35
C VAL A 125 -12.74 -3.28 -2.94
N SER A 126 -12.77 -4.15 -3.94
CA SER A 126 -11.58 -4.60 -4.67
C SER A 126 -11.86 -4.52 -6.16
N TYR A 127 -10.82 -4.20 -6.93
CA TYR A 127 -10.91 -3.99 -8.37
C TYR A 127 -9.69 -4.60 -9.06
N PRO A 128 -9.79 -4.96 -10.34
CA PRO A 128 -8.60 -5.25 -11.14
C PRO A 128 -7.75 -3.98 -11.26
N LEU A 129 -6.44 -4.13 -11.10
CA LEU A 129 -5.49 -3.03 -11.07
C LEU A 129 -4.36 -3.26 -12.08
N GLU A 130 -3.99 -2.20 -12.78
CA GLU A 130 -2.75 -2.11 -13.55
C GLU A 130 -1.92 -0.95 -13.00
N VAL A 131 -0.71 -1.24 -12.57
CA VAL A 131 0.22 -0.28 -11.98
C VAL A 131 1.48 -0.23 -12.84
N ARG A 132 1.77 0.94 -13.41
CA ARG A 132 2.99 1.18 -14.20
C ARG A 132 3.88 2.16 -13.48
N VAL A 133 5.11 1.75 -13.20
CA VAL A 133 6.08 2.55 -12.45
C VAL A 133 7.33 2.77 -13.29
N SER A 134 7.89 3.97 -13.22
CA SER A 134 9.14 4.33 -13.90
C SER A 134 10.13 4.90 -12.90
N VAL A 135 11.32 4.31 -12.80
CA VAL A 135 12.39 4.73 -11.89
C VAL A 135 13.71 4.86 -12.64
N PRO A 136 14.72 5.58 -12.08
CA PRO A 136 16.07 5.57 -12.64
C PRO A 136 16.59 4.13 -12.79
N GLU A 137 17.33 3.88 -13.87
CA GLU A 137 18.02 2.61 -14.09
C GLU A 137 18.95 2.27 -12.91
N GLY A 138 19.05 0.98 -12.58
CA GLY A 138 19.77 0.48 -11.40
C GLY A 138 18.92 0.34 -10.13
N ASN A 139 17.71 0.92 -10.09
CA ASN A 139 16.74 0.63 -9.04
C ASN A 139 15.90 -0.60 -9.36
N ILE A 140 15.38 -1.24 -8.32
CA ILE A 140 14.37 -2.30 -8.38
C ILE A 140 13.02 -1.71 -7.98
N VAL A 141 11.94 -2.12 -8.66
CA VAL A 141 10.56 -1.82 -8.27
C VAL A 141 9.89 -3.09 -7.79
N LEU A 142 9.27 -3.04 -6.62
CA LEU A 142 8.55 -4.14 -6.00
C LEU A 142 7.11 -3.71 -5.77
N CYS A 143 6.17 -4.56 -6.16
CA CYS A 143 4.74 -4.36 -5.97
C CYS A 143 4.12 -5.60 -5.34
N SER A 144 3.01 -5.41 -4.62
CA SER A 144 2.15 -6.52 -4.17
C SER A 144 1.38 -7.19 -5.30
N LEU A 145 1.29 -6.54 -6.47
CA LEU A 145 0.76 -7.15 -7.69
C LEU A 145 1.86 -7.92 -8.46
N PRO A 146 1.48 -8.94 -9.24
CA PRO A 146 2.34 -9.65 -10.19
C PRO A 146 3.03 -8.71 -11.16
N GLU A 147 4.33 -8.93 -11.36
CA GLU A 147 5.08 -8.25 -12.41
C GLU A 147 4.83 -8.97 -13.74
N VAL A 148 4.35 -8.24 -14.74
CA VAL A 148 4.08 -8.78 -16.08
C VAL A 148 5.16 -8.37 -17.07
N GLU A 149 5.73 -7.18 -16.88
CA GLU A 149 6.71 -6.63 -17.82
C GLU A 149 7.66 -5.67 -17.13
N THR A 150 8.94 -5.77 -17.49
CA THR A 150 9.97 -4.79 -17.14
C THR A 150 10.82 -4.46 -18.36
N ARG A 151 11.01 -3.16 -18.63
CA ARG A 151 11.79 -2.65 -19.78
C ARG A 151 12.64 -1.45 -19.38
N VAL A 152 13.89 -1.41 -19.83
CA VAL A 152 14.75 -0.24 -19.69
C VAL A 152 14.69 0.61 -20.96
N LYS A 153 14.40 1.91 -20.84
CA LYS A 153 14.40 2.85 -21.97
C LYS A 153 14.85 4.23 -21.52
N LYS A 154 15.90 4.76 -22.17
CA LYS A 154 16.47 6.10 -21.91
C LYS A 154 16.88 6.30 -20.44
N GLY A 155 17.63 5.35 -19.87
CA GLY A 155 18.13 5.44 -18.48
C GLY A 155 17.05 5.29 -17.40
N LYS A 156 15.87 4.79 -17.76
CA LYS A 156 14.76 4.54 -16.84
C LYS A 156 14.30 3.10 -16.95
N LEU A 157 14.17 2.42 -15.80
CA LEU A 157 13.47 1.16 -15.66
C LEU A 157 11.97 1.43 -15.63
N ARG A 158 11.20 0.73 -16.45
CA ARG A 158 9.74 0.76 -16.43
C ARG A 158 9.23 -0.63 -16.09
N SER A 159 8.43 -0.75 -15.04
CA SER A 159 7.82 -1.99 -14.60
C SER A 159 6.30 -1.86 -14.61
N THR A 160 5.63 -2.89 -15.12
CA THR A 160 4.16 -2.99 -15.22
C THR A 160 3.70 -4.18 -14.39
N PHE A 161 2.78 -3.92 -13.48
CA PHE A 161 2.17 -4.90 -12.59
C PHE A 161 0.67 -4.96 -12.84
N ILE A 162 0.11 -6.17 -12.91
CA ILE A 162 -1.31 -6.36 -13.23
C ILE A 162 -1.90 -7.40 -12.29
N SER A 163 -3.10 -7.14 -11.77
CA SER A 163 -3.89 -8.11 -11.00
C SER A 163 -4.18 -9.37 -11.81
N GLN A 164 -4.05 -10.54 -11.20
CA GLN A 164 -4.43 -11.81 -11.81
C GLN A 164 -5.96 -11.97 -11.88
N GLU A 165 -6.42 -12.73 -12.86
CA GLU A 165 -7.83 -13.10 -12.99
C GLU A 165 -8.30 -13.85 -11.74
N GLY A 166 -9.42 -13.43 -11.16
CA GLY A 166 -9.96 -14.00 -9.92
C GLY A 166 -9.27 -13.50 -8.64
N PHE A 167 -8.22 -12.68 -8.72
CA PHE A 167 -7.57 -12.05 -7.57
C PHE A 167 -7.65 -10.53 -7.67
N ASN A 168 -8.63 -9.95 -6.98
CA ASN A 168 -8.74 -8.51 -6.82
C ASN A 168 -8.16 -8.11 -5.47
N LEU A 169 -7.26 -7.13 -5.49
CA LEU A 169 -6.66 -6.56 -4.30
C LEU A 169 -7.43 -5.30 -3.90
N PRO A 170 -7.89 -5.15 -2.64
CA PRO A 170 -8.34 -3.86 -2.15
C PRO A 170 -7.24 -2.83 -2.37
N VAL A 171 -7.58 -1.64 -2.86
CA VAL A 171 -6.58 -0.63 -3.23
C VAL A 171 -5.69 -0.25 -2.05
N ARG A 172 -6.23 -0.31 -0.83
CA ARG A 172 -5.49 -0.14 0.42
C ARG A 172 -4.33 -1.12 0.61
N SER A 173 -4.49 -2.35 0.14
CA SER A 173 -3.49 -3.40 0.28
C SER A 173 -2.43 -3.34 -0.82
N LEU A 174 -2.53 -2.39 -1.75
CA LEU A 174 -1.50 -2.13 -2.75
C LEU A 174 -0.25 -1.60 -2.06
N ALA A 175 0.82 -2.40 -2.11
CA ALA A 175 2.12 -2.02 -1.60
C ALA A 175 3.09 -1.81 -2.75
N LEU A 176 3.93 -0.78 -2.65
CA LEU A 176 4.99 -0.49 -3.60
C LEU A 176 6.27 -0.13 -2.84
N ALA A 177 7.41 -0.59 -3.34
CA ALA A 177 8.72 -0.11 -2.93
C ALA A 177 9.61 0.07 -4.16
N ALA A 178 10.43 1.11 -4.18
CA ALA A 178 11.40 1.33 -5.22
C ALA A 178 12.70 1.92 -4.68
N GLY A 179 13.84 1.40 -5.14
CA GLY A 179 15.15 1.83 -4.67
C GLY A 179 16.24 0.87 -5.14
N PRO A 180 17.51 1.13 -4.77
CA PRO A 180 18.64 0.34 -5.23
C PRO A 180 18.80 -0.96 -4.43
N PHE A 181 17.71 -1.72 -4.26
CA PHE A 181 17.68 -2.88 -3.39
C PHE A 181 18.61 -4.01 -3.87
N ILE A 182 19.21 -4.71 -2.92
CA ILE A 182 19.87 -6.01 -3.12
C ILE A 182 18.82 -7.10 -2.98
N ARG A 183 18.83 -8.08 -3.88
CA ARG A 183 17.93 -9.24 -3.89
C ARG A 183 18.62 -10.47 -3.30
N LEU A 184 18.03 -11.07 -2.26
CA LEU A 184 18.50 -12.30 -1.63
C LEU A 184 17.39 -13.36 -1.59
N PRO A 185 17.43 -14.40 -2.43
CA PRO A 185 16.54 -15.56 -2.31
C PRO A 185 16.69 -16.27 -0.97
N ASP A 186 15.59 -16.76 -0.41
CA ASP A 186 15.64 -17.55 0.82
C ASP A 186 16.37 -18.89 0.60
N PRO A 187 17.26 -19.35 1.50
CA PRO A 187 17.97 -20.61 1.31
C PRO A 187 17.07 -21.84 1.44
N GLY A 188 16.00 -21.79 2.23
CA GLY A 188 15.06 -22.90 2.43
C GLY A 188 13.96 -22.97 1.38
N MET A 189 13.58 -21.82 0.79
CA MET A 189 12.52 -21.73 -0.22
C MET A 189 12.82 -20.70 -1.32
N SER A 190 13.94 -20.83 -2.02
CA SER A 190 14.43 -19.80 -2.97
C SER A 190 13.47 -19.45 -4.12
N GLN A 191 12.55 -20.36 -4.47
CA GLN A 191 11.54 -20.13 -5.51
C GLN A 191 10.31 -19.38 -5.00
N ARG A 192 10.04 -19.42 -3.69
CA ARG A 192 8.81 -18.89 -3.08
C ARG A 192 9.05 -17.66 -2.21
N ILE A 193 10.27 -17.45 -1.74
CA ILE A 193 10.58 -16.38 -0.78
C ILE A 193 11.82 -15.63 -1.26
N VAL A 194 11.68 -14.30 -1.34
CA VAL A 194 12.78 -13.41 -1.74
C VAL A 194 12.80 -12.20 -0.82
N HIS A 195 13.99 -11.92 -0.30
CA HIS A 195 14.27 -10.82 0.62
C HIS A 195 14.98 -9.69 -0.11
N TYR A 196 14.66 -8.45 0.24
CA TYR A 196 15.24 -7.25 -0.35
C TYR A 196 15.69 -6.29 0.74
N CYS A 197 16.86 -5.67 0.57
CA CYS A 197 17.32 -4.64 1.49
C CYS A 197 18.13 -3.56 0.76
N LEU A 198 18.29 -2.40 1.39
CA LEU A 198 19.16 -1.35 0.86
C LEU A 198 20.65 -1.74 0.95
N PRO A 199 21.47 -1.32 -0.01
CA PRO A 199 22.87 -1.65 -0.05
C PRO A 199 23.60 -0.89 1.07
N HIS A 200 24.38 -1.63 1.85
CA HIS A 200 25.24 -1.13 2.91
C HIS A 200 26.35 -2.17 3.19
N VAL A 201 27.28 -1.84 4.08
CA VAL A 201 28.36 -2.76 4.46
C VAL A 201 27.77 -4.03 5.08
N ASN A 202 28.11 -5.19 4.52
CA ASN A 202 27.62 -6.52 4.94
C ASN A 202 26.10 -6.71 4.83
N ALA A 203 25.44 -6.01 3.90
CA ALA A 203 23.99 -6.07 3.72
C ALA A 203 23.45 -7.50 3.56
N GLU A 204 24.06 -8.30 2.68
CA GLU A 204 23.63 -9.68 2.41
C GLU A 204 23.76 -10.58 3.64
N GLN A 205 24.87 -10.48 4.37
CA GLN A 205 25.09 -11.27 5.59
C GLN A 205 24.08 -10.92 6.68
N ARG A 206 23.82 -9.62 6.87
CA ARG A 206 22.82 -9.14 7.82
C ARG A 206 21.42 -9.59 7.43
N LEU A 207 21.08 -9.46 6.14
CA LEU A 207 19.79 -9.89 5.61
C LEU A 207 19.59 -11.40 5.82
N ALA A 208 20.57 -12.23 5.43
CA ALA A 208 20.53 -13.68 5.62
C ALA A 208 20.36 -14.07 7.10
N PHE A 209 21.08 -13.41 8.01
CA PHE A 209 20.94 -13.66 9.44
C PHE A 209 19.55 -13.27 9.97
N SER A 210 19.01 -12.13 9.54
CA SER A 210 17.69 -11.65 9.96
C SER A 210 16.54 -12.50 9.43
N THR A 211 16.70 -13.17 8.28
CA THR A 211 15.64 -13.93 7.62
C THR A 211 15.78 -15.45 7.73
N GLN A 212 16.80 -15.94 8.44
CA GLN A 212 17.15 -17.37 8.49
C GLN A 212 16.04 -18.32 8.96
N TYR A 213 15.02 -17.81 9.66
CA TYR A 213 13.91 -18.61 10.18
C TYR A 213 12.61 -18.49 9.36
N VAL A 214 12.57 -17.62 8.34
CA VAL A 214 11.33 -17.28 7.62
C VAL A 214 10.76 -18.51 6.90
N SER A 215 11.58 -19.27 6.18
CA SER A 215 11.13 -20.50 5.51
C SER A 215 10.55 -21.51 6.49
N ARG A 216 11.19 -21.72 7.64
CA ARG A 216 10.67 -22.62 8.69
C ARG A 216 9.34 -22.13 9.27
N SER A 217 9.16 -20.82 9.45
CA SER A 217 7.89 -20.24 9.89
C SER A 217 6.78 -20.46 8.86
N VAL A 218 7.08 -20.32 7.57
CA VAL A 218 6.13 -20.60 6.49
C VAL A 218 5.71 -22.07 6.50
N GLU A 219 6.66 -23.01 6.59
CA GLU A 219 6.34 -24.45 6.66
C GLU A 219 5.42 -24.79 7.82
N LEU A 220 5.71 -24.22 8.99
CA LEU A 220 4.88 -24.43 10.18
C LEU A 220 3.47 -23.87 9.97
N LEU A 221 3.33 -22.67 9.40
CA LEU A 221 2.02 -22.08 9.11
C LEU A 221 1.23 -22.92 8.10
N GLU A 222 1.87 -23.44 7.06
CA GLU A 222 1.21 -24.28 6.06
C GLU A 222 0.74 -25.62 6.66
N GLN A 223 1.53 -26.20 7.56
CA GLN A 223 1.15 -27.39 8.32
C GLN A 223 -0.02 -27.12 9.28
N MET A 224 0.00 -25.98 9.98
CA MET A 224 -1.05 -25.62 10.93
C MET A 224 -2.38 -25.28 10.26
N LEU A 225 -2.35 -24.67 9.07
CA LEU A 225 -3.53 -24.26 8.33
C LEU A 225 -4.02 -25.32 7.33
N ASP A 226 -3.31 -26.45 7.22
CA ASP A 226 -3.53 -27.50 6.22
C ASP A 226 -3.72 -26.92 4.79
N SER A 227 -2.95 -25.87 4.50
CA SER A 227 -3.10 -25.09 3.26
C SER A 227 -1.79 -24.42 2.90
N ARG A 228 -1.50 -24.36 1.60
CA ARG A 228 -0.31 -23.68 1.10
C ARG A 228 -0.55 -22.18 1.00
N LEU A 229 0.49 -21.40 1.30
CA LEU A 229 0.50 -19.98 0.96
C LEU A 229 0.32 -19.81 -0.56
N PRO A 230 -0.29 -18.69 -1.00
CA PRO A 230 -0.52 -18.40 -2.42
C PRO A 230 0.72 -18.62 -3.30
N LYS A 231 0.50 -18.98 -4.57
CA LYS A 231 1.56 -19.42 -5.49
C LYS A 231 2.60 -18.33 -5.84
N GLU A 232 2.29 -17.06 -5.60
CA GLU A 232 3.22 -15.98 -5.87
C GLU A 232 4.37 -15.93 -4.87
N PRO A 233 5.58 -15.54 -5.31
CA PRO A 233 6.70 -15.42 -4.40
C PRO A 233 6.42 -14.33 -3.36
N TYR A 234 6.54 -14.69 -2.09
CA TYR A 234 6.54 -13.76 -0.97
C TYR A 234 7.78 -12.87 -1.06
N LYS A 235 7.54 -11.54 -1.13
CA LYS A 235 8.58 -10.52 -1.21
C LYS A 235 8.66 -9.80 0.14
N GLN A 236 9.78 -9.91 0.83
CA GLN A 236 10.03 -9.18 2.07
C GLN A 236 11.01 -8.04 1.80
N VAL A 237 10.66 -6.80 2.15
CA VAL A 237 11.46 -5.61 1.85
C VAL A 237 11.84 -4.89 3.13
N PHE A 238 13.14 -4.78 3.38
CA PHE A 238 13.71 -4.00 4.47
C PHE A 238 13.99 -2.59 3.97
N VAL A 239 13.24 -1.63 4.50
CA VAL A 239 13.35 -0.20 4.18
C VAL A 239 13.92 0.56 5.36
N SER A 240 14.53 1.71 5.10
CA SER A 240 14.94 2.64 6.14
C SER A 240 13.88 3.70 6.28
N SER A 241 13.10 3.62 7.35
CA SER A 241 12.16 4.70 7.67
C SER A 241 12.96 5.87 8.26
N PRO A 242 12.68 7.12 7.84
CA PRO A 242 13.12 8.25 8.63
C PRO A 242 12.58 8.08 10.06
N PRO A 243 13.31 8.57 11.08
CA PRO A 243 12.73 8.68 12.41
C PRO A 243 11.42 9.44 12.24
N GLN A 244 10.30 8.78 12.55
CA GLN A 244 9.08 9.54 12.73
C GLN A 244 9.41 10.52 13.84
N ASP A 245 9.15 11.81 13.63
CA ASP A 245 9.05 12.75 14.72
C ASP A 245 7.93 12.21 15.64
N ILE A 246 8.31 11.30 16.53
CA ILE A 246 7.71 11.17 17.83
C ILE A 246 8.10 12.49 18.46
N ASP A 247 7.35 13.55 18.15
CA ASP A 247 7.28 14.70 19.04
C ASP A 247 7.16 14.08 20.43
N SER A 248 8.21 14.30 21.23
CA SER A 248 8.18 14.02 22.66
C SER A 248 6.79 14.38 23.15
N GLN A 249 6.13 13.41 23.79
CA GLN A 249 4.74 13.47 24.24
C GLN A 249 4.28 14.92 24.48
N PRO A 250 3.08 15.34 24.04
CA PRO A 250 2.54 16.58 24.57
C PRO A 250 2.52 16.40 26.08
N SER A 251 3.37 17.17 26.76
CA SER A 251 3.43 17.21 28.21
C SER A 251 2.06 17.63 28.68
N LEU A 252 1.32 16.69 29.25
CA LEU A 252 0.19 16.93 30.13
C LEU A 252 0.66 16.71 31.56
#